data_AF-A0A847CBD1-F1
#
_entry.id   AF-A0A847CBD1-F1
#
_cell.length_a   1.000
_cell.length_b   1.000
_cell.length_c   1.000
_cell.angle_alpha   90.00
_cell.angle_beta   90.00
_cell.angle_gamma   90.00
#
_symmetry.space_group_name_H-M   'P 1'
#
loop_
_entity.id
_entity.type
_entity.pdbx_description
1 polymer ?
#
loop_
_entity_poly.entity_id
_entity_poly.type
_entity_poly.pdbx_seq_one_letter_code
_entity_poly.pdbx_strand_id
1 'polypeptide(L)'
;CKVDLDLLITKNKFNYEQVESSSAIQRAMNSLDEDPSACYEEFGIKTYLFEDKRPLNREKFISFLNNLNTENIIRAKGYIWFFDSDKDVQLFELAGRNSSITEIAYWVAALEDEQISEVLKDDPQLKENWDKEFGDRINQIVFIGKNIDESLMKQQLLECLN
;
A
#
# COMPACT_ATOMS: atom_id res chain seq x y z
N CYS A 1 5.25 12.08 35.28
CA CYS A 1 4.20 12.68 34.43
C CYS A 1 3.01 11.74 34.37
N LYS A 2 1.82 12.17 34.83
CA LYS A 2 0.56 11.48 34.54
C LYS A 2 0.03 12.09 33.25
N VAL A 3 -0.05 11.30 32.18
CA VAL A 3 -0.71 11.72 30.94
C VAL A 3 -2.20 11.46 31.14
N ASP A 4 -3.02 12.47 30.85
CA ASP A 4 -4.46 12.37 30.93
C ASP A 4 -4.98 11.44 29.82
N LEU A 5 -5.73 10.41 30.20
CA LEU A 5 -6.24 9.39 29.29
C LEU A 5 -7.28 9.95 28.31
N ASP A 6 -7.99 11.02 28.69
CA ASP A 6 -8.96 11.67 27.80
C ASP A 6 -8.30 12.36 26.59
N LEU A 7 -6.98 12.58 26.60
CA LEU A 7 -6.21 13.09 25.45
C LEU A 7 -5.77 11.98 24.48
N LEU A 8 -5.79 10.71 24.91
CA LEU A 8 -5.36 9.56 24.10
C LEU A 8 -6.55 8.81 23.48
N ILE A 9 -7.75 9.00 24.01
CA ILE A 9 -8.94 8.23 23.65
C ILE A 9 -9.94 9.12 22.91
N THR A 10 -10.05 8.91 21.60
CA THR A 10 -11.09 9.57 20.78
C THR A 10 -12.44 8.90 21.05
N LYS A 11 -13.41 9.64 21.61
CA LYS A 11 -14.77 9.17 21.92
C LYS A 11 -15.71 9.12 20.70
N ASN A 12 -15.28 9.63 19.56
CA ASN A 12 -16.03 9.56 18.32
C ASN A 12 -15.79 8.23 17.62
N LYS A 13 -16.90 7.56 17.26
CA LYS A 13 -16.87 6.34 16.45
C LYS A 13 -16.34 6.69 15.05
N PHE A 14 -15.40 5.89 14.57
CA PHE A 14 -14.89 5.99 13.21
C PHE A 14 -16.05 5.77 12.23
N ASN A 15 -16.29 6.74 11.33
CA ASN A 15 -17.37 6.67 10.36
C ASN A 15 -16.87 5.98 9.08
N TYR A 16 -17.31 4.75 8.85
CA TYR A 16 -16.91 3.94 7.70
C TYR A 16 -17.58 4.37 6.38
N GLU A 17 -18.69 5.12 6.44
CA GLU A 17 -19.52 5.46 5.27
C GLU A 17 -18.93 6.60 4.43
N GLN A 18 -17.98 7.38 4.95
CA GLN A 18 -17.35 8.50 4.22
C GLN A 18 -16.21 8.07 3.29
N VAL A 19 -15.87 6.79 3.27
CA VAL A 19 -14.69 6.28 2.58
C VAL A 19 -15.18 5.37 1.44
N GLU A 20 -15.62 5.96 0.33
CA GLU A 20 -15.93 5.23 -0.91
C GLU A 20 -15.25 5.86 -2.13
N SER A 21 -14.83 4.98 -3.06
CA SER A 21 -14.40 5.24 -4.46
C SER A 21 -12.95 5.61 -4.80
N SER A 22 -11.96 5.13 -4.05
CA SER A 22 -10.56 4.92 -4.53
C SER A 22 -9.91 3.78 -3.73
N SER A 23 -8.69 3.33 -4.02
CA SER A 23 -8.01 2.45 -3.05
C SER A 23 -7.95 3.14 -1.69
N ALA A 24 -8.18 2.42 -0.58
CA ALA A 24 -8.24 3.03 0.76
C ALA A 24 -6.97 3.85 1.08
N ILE A 25 -5.85 3.46 0.47
CA ILE A 25 -4.55 4.14 0.52
C ILE A 25 -4.57 5.45 -0.29
N GLN A 26 -5.05 5.43 -1.53
CA GLN A 26 -5.21 6.66 -2.33
C GLN A 26 -6.19 7.64 -1.69
N ARG A 27 -7.27 7.16 -1.07
CA ARG A 27 -8.27 7.98 -0.36
C ARG A 27 -7.64 8.64 0.85
N ALA A 28 -6.88 7.86 1.63
CA ALA A 28 -6.09 8.40 2.74
C ALA A 28 -5.09 9.44 2.24
N MET A 29 -4.38 9.18 1.14
CA MET A 29 -3.43 10.14 0.54
C MET A 29 -4.13 11.45 0.12
N ASN A 30 -5.23 11.37 -0.64
CA ASN A 30 -5.99 12.53 -1.08
C ASN A 30 -6.63 13.30 0.10
N SER A 31 -7.00 12.61 1.19
CA SER A 31 -7.49 13.27 2.41
C SER A 31 -6.41 13.97 3.23
N LEU A 32 -5.14 13.57 3.07
CA LEU A 32 -4.00 14.27 3.66
C LEU A 32 -3.67 15.58 2.92
N ASP A 33 -4.15 15.73 1.68
CA ASP A 33 -3.98 16.95 0.89
C ASP A 33 -4.94 18.09 1.31
N GLU A 34 -5.97 17.81 2.15
CA GLU A 34 -6.96 18.84 2.56
C GLU A 34 -6.47 19.78 3.67
N ASP A 35 -5.33 19.52 4.33
CA ASP A 35 -4.56 20.57 5.03
C ASP A 35 -3.07 20.15 5.17
N PRO A 36 -2.23 20.42 4.15
CA PRO A 36 -0.82 20.05 4.16
C PRO A 36 0.01 20.88 5.16
N SER A 37 -0.55 21.98 5.68
CA SER A 37 0.25 23.06 6.27
C SER A 37 0.65 22.82 7.73
N ALA A 38 -0.13 22.06 8.51
CA ALA A 38 0.10 21.98 9.95
C ALA A 38 1.11 20.92 10.40
N CYS A 39 1.41 19.89 9.59
CA CYS A 39 2.19 18.73 10.03
C CYS A 39 3.39 18.36 9.12
N TYR A 40 3.33 18.70 7.83
CA TYR A 40 4.39 18.33 6.87
C TYR A 40 5.64 19.21 6.95
N GLU A 41 5.48 20.49 7.25
CA GLU A 41 6.59 21.45 7.27
C GLU A 41 7.47 21.36 8.53
N GLU A 42 6.94 20.87 9.66
CA GLU A 42 7.65 20.92 10.94
C GLU A 42 8.71 19.80 11.11
N PHE A 43 8.59 18.68 10.39
CA PHE A 43 9.48 17.51 10.56
C PHE A 43 10.17 17.00 9.30
N GLY A 44 9.83 17.52 8.11
CA GLY A 44 10.42 17.14 6.82
C GLY A 44 10.13 15.70 6.40
N ILE A 45 9.00 15.14 6.84
CA ILE A 45 8.56 13.78 6.51
C ILE A 45 7.73 13.83 5.24
N LYS A 46 8.10 12.99 4.27
CA LYS A 46 7.41 12.79 2.99
C LYS A 46 6.82 11.40 2.92
N THR A 47 5.80 11.28 2.09
CA THR A 47 5.12 10.03 1.75
C THR A 47 5.25 9.79 0.26
N TYR A 48 5.64 8.59 -0.13
CA TYR A 48 5.73 8.15 -1.52
C TYR A 48 4.87 6.91 -1.72
N LEU A 49 3.94 6.97 -2.69
CA LEU A 49 3.09 5.84 -3.08
C LEU A 49 3.68 5.18 -4.32
N PHE A 50 3.97 3.89 -4.21
CA PHE A 50 4.24 3.04 -5.36
C PHE A 50 2.99 2.23 -5.69
N GLU A 51 2.54 2.34 -6.94
CA GLU A 51 1.42 1.58 -7.47
C GLU A 51 1.78 1.01 -8.84
N ASP A 52 1.71 -0.31 -9.00
CA ASP A 52 1.90 -0.98 -10.29
C ASP A 52 1.13 -2.30 -10.34
N LYS A 53 0.49 -2.57 -11.47
CA LYS A 53 -0.27 -3.81 -11.67
C LYS A 53 0.62 -5.02 -11.92
N ARG A 54 1.81 -4.86 -12.51
CA ARG A 54 2.70 -5.97 -12.87
C ARG A 54 3.21 -6.72 -11.65
N PRO A 55 3.42 -8.05 -11.73
CA PRO A 55 3.93 -8.81 -10.58
C PRO A 55 5.35 -8.39 -10.21
N LEU A 56 5.64 -8.44 -8.91
CA LEU A 56 7.01 -8.34 -8.43
C LEU A 56 7.76 -9.66 -8.63
N ASN A 57 9.07 -9.54 -8.87
CA ASN A 57 10.02 -10.62 -8.73
C ASN A 57 10.51 -10.67 -7.28
N ARG A 58 10.26 -11.80 -6.60
CA ARG A 58 10.57 -11.96 -5.16
C ARG A 58 12.03 -11.71 -4.83
N GLU A 59 12.94 -12.27 -5.61
CA GLU A 59 14.38 -12.15 -5.38
C GLU A 59 14.85 -10.70 -5.55
N LYS A 60 14.39 -10.04 -6.62
CA LYS A 60 14.72 -8.63 -6.86
C LYS A 60 14.17 -7.72 -5.76
N PHE A 61 12.93 -7.95 -5.33
CA PHE A 61 12.32 -7.15 -4.27
C PHE A 61 13.04 -7.33 -2.93
N ILE A 62 13.39 -8.56 -2.55
CA ILE A 62 14.19 -8.81 -1.32
C ILE A 62 15.57 -8.15 -1.44
N SER A 63 16.22 -8.23 -2.60
CA SER A 63 17.49 -7.55 -2.86
C SER A 63 17.37 -6.03 -2.75
N PHE A 64 16.28 -5.46 -3.28
CA PHE A 64 15.96 -4.05 -3.13
C PHE A 64 15.83 -3.66 -1.65
N LEU A 65 15.08 -4.42 -0.84
CA LEU A 65 14.93 -4.16 0.60
C LEU A 65 16.26 -4.21 1.35
N ASN A 66 17.13 -5.16 1.01
CA ASN A 66 18.45 -5.29 1.63
C ASN A 66 19.40 -4.13 1.28
N ASN A 67 19.23 -3.53 0.11
CA ASN A 67 20.02 -2.39 -0.36
C ASN A 67 19.35 -1.03 -0.05
N LEU A 68 18.15 -1.06 0.54
CA LEU A 68 17.38 0.14 0.82
C LEU A 68 18.08 0.98 1.88
N ASN A 69 18.24 2.29 1.62
CA ASN A 69 18.78 3.19 2.61
C ASN A 69 17.75 3.46 3.73
N THR A 70 17.83 2.65 4.78
CA THR A 70 16.97 2.72 5.98
C THR A 70 17.11 4.02 6.79
N GLU A 71 18.10 4.88 6.50
CA GLU A 71 18.22 6.18 7.18
C GLU A 71 17.17 7.19 6.69
N ASN A 72 16.75 7.05 5.43
CA ASN A 72 15.77 7.94 4.81
C ASN A 72 14.35 7.40 4.94
N ILE A 73 14.15 6.09 4.99
CA ILE A 73 12.82 5.47 5.10
C ILE A 73 12.55 5.04 6.55
N ILE A 74 11.53 5.64 7.14
CA ILE A 74 11.11 5.38 8.52
C ILE A 74 10.27 4.10 8.57
N ARG A 75 9.30 4.01 7.65
CA ARG A 75 8.38 2.88 7.56
C ARG A 75 7.83 2.71 6.15
N ALA A 76 7.39 1.51 5.82
CA ALA A 76 6.56 1.27 4.66
C ALA A 76 5.48 0.23 4.95
N LYS A 77 4.34 0.32 4.27
CA LYS A 77 3.26 -0.67 4.37
C LYS A 77 2.50 -0.74 3.06
N GLY A 78 2.11 -1.95 2.65
CA GLY A 78 1.43 -2.12 1.38
C GLY A 78 0.92 -3.52 1.11
N TYR A 79 0.06 -3.64 0.11
CA TYR A 79 -0.28 -4.91 -0.50
C TYR A 79 0.65 -5.14 -1.68
N ILE A 80 1.18 -6.34 -1.79
CA ILE A 80 2.06 -6.74 -2.88
C ILE A 80 1.64 -8.11 -3.39
N TRP A 81 2.06 -8.42 -4.60
CA TRP A 81 1.90 -9.73 -5.19
C TRP A 81 3.12 -10.08 -6.02
N PHE A 82 3.47 -11.37 -6.01
CA PHE A 82 4.61 -11.88 -6.74
C PHE A 82 4.15 -12.84 -7.81
N PHE A 83 4.94 -12.96 -8.88
CA PHE A 83 4.63 -13.90 -9.97
C PHE A 83 4.58 -15.36 -9.50
N ASP A 84 5.34 -15.72 -8.45
CA ASP A 84 5.40 -17.07 -7.89
C ASP A 84 4.30 -17.36 -6.83
N SER A 85 3.48 -16.37 -6.49
CA SER A 85 2.37 -16.45 -5.53
C SER A 85 1.26 -15.51 -6.03
N ASP A 86 0.66 -15.91 -7.15
CA ASP A 86 -0.35 -15.13 -7.88
C ASP A 86 -1.76 -15.27 -7.27
N LYS A 87 -1.94 -16.15 -6.28
CA LYS A 87 -3.22 -16.34 -5.60
C LYS A 87 -3.37 -15.45 -4.38
N ASP A 88 -2.27 -15.16 -3.70
CA ASP A 88 -2.28 -14.58 -2.37
C ASP A 88 -2.10 -13.06 -2.41
N VAL A 89 -2.92 -12.36 -1.63
CA VAL A 89 -2.67 -10.97 -1.26
C VAL A 89 -1.66 -11.00 -0.12
N GLN A 90 -0.49 -10.41 -0.34
CA GLN A 90 0.56 -10.35 0.67
C GLN A 90 0.69 -8.94 1.24
N LEU A 91 0.63 -8.84 2.57
CA LEU A 91 0.89 -7.62 3.30
C LEU A 91 2.39 -7.45 3.54
N PHE A 92 2.96 -6.39 2.99
CA PHE A 92 4.31 -5.95 3.25
C PHE A 92 4.33 -4.88 4.35
N GLU A 93 5.21 -5.05 5.33
CA GLU A 93 5.46 -4.08 6.39
C GLU A 93 6.96 -3.90 6.57
N LEU A 94 7.39 -2.64 6.71
CA LEU A 94 8.77 -2.23 6.99
C LEU A 94 8.73 -1.21 8.12
N ALA A 95 9.53 -1.45 9.16
CA ALA A 95 9.76 -0.50 10.24
C ALA A 95 11.24 -0.50 10.62
N GLY A 96 11.93 0.60 10.34
CA GLY A 96 13.39 0.67 10.48
C GLY A 96 14.09 -0.37 9.61
N ARG A 97 14.81 -1.30 10.24
CA ARG A 97 15.55 -2.38 9.55
C ARG A 97 14.79 -3.71 9.44
N ASN A 98 13.62 -3.79 10.06
CA ASN A 98 12.83 -5.02 10.07
C ASN A 98 11.76 -4.93 8.99
N SER A 99 11.68 -5.95 8.14
CA SER A 99 10.62 -6.11 7.16
C SER A 99 9.94 -7.47 7.30
N SER A 100 8.64 -7.51 7.05
CA SER A 100 7.86 -8.73 6.99
C SER A 100 6.93 -8.73 5.78
N ILE A 101 6.68 -9.94 5.26
CA ILE A 101 5.68 -10.22 4.23
C ILE A 101 4.78 -11.31 4.81
N THR A 102 3.47 -11.12 4.76
CA THR A 102 2.50 -12.07 5.32
C THR A 102 1.29 -12.20 4.41
N GLU A 103 0.86 -13.42 4.15
CA GLU A 103 -0.36 -13.71 3.40
C GLU A 103 -1.59 -13.36 4.25
N ILE A 104 -2.51 -12.58 3.69
CA ILE A 104 -3.68 -12.08 4.44
C ILE A 104 -5.02 -12.44 3.80
N ALA A 105 -5.05 -12.70 2.49
CA ALA A 105 -6.25 -12.98 1.72
C ALA A 105 -5.88 -13.60 0.36
N TYR A 106 -6.90 -13.89 -0.45
CA TYR A 106 -6.75 -14.28 -1.85
C TYR A 106 -7.25 -13.17 -2.77
N TRP A 107 -6.62 -13.04 -3.93
CA TRP A 107 -7.12 -12.17 -5.01
C TRP A 107 -8.43 -12.71 -5.57
N VAL A 108 -9.36 -11.83 -5.95
CA VAL A 108 -10.60 -12.23 -6.63
C VAL A 108 -10.25 -12.94 -7.94
N ALA A 109 -9.19 -12.50 -8.63
CA ALA A 109 -8.69 -13.13 -9.84
C ALA A 109 -8.03 -14.51 -9.62
N ALA A 110 -8.04 -15.05 -8.40
CA ALA A 110 -7.67 -16.43 -8.09
C ALA A 110 -8.88 -17.37 -7.94
N LEU A 111 -10.11 -16.83 -7.99
CA LEU A 111 -11.35 -17.58 -7.93
C LEU A 111 -11.73 -18.17 -9.30
N GLU A 112 -12.76 -19.02 -9.33
CA GLU A 112 -13.34 -19.55 -10.57
C GLU A 112 -14.15 -18.47 -11.31
N ASP A 113 -14.25 -18.56 -12.64
CA ASP A 113 -14.88 -17.56 -13.51
C ASP A 113 -16.32 -17.18 -13.11
N GLU A 114 -17.09 -18.17 -12.62
CA GLU A 114 -18.47 -17.95 -12.16
C GLU A 114 -18.50 -17.07 -10.91
N GLN A 115 -17.58 -17.30 -9.97
CA GLN A 115 -17.45 -16.54 -8.73
C GLN A 115 -16.91 -15.13 -9.01
N ILE A 116 -15.92 -15.00 -9.90
CA ILE A 116 -15.43 -13.69 -10.35
C ILE A 116 -16.59 -12.86 -10.91
N SER A 117 -17.41 -13.47 -11.76
CA SER A 117 -18.55 -12.79 -12.39
C SER A 117 -19.62 -12.36 -11.38
N GLU A 118 -19.77 -13.08 -10.27
CA GLU A 118 -20.67 -12.71 -9.17
C GLU A 118 -20.10 -11.52 -8.39
N VAL A 119 -18.83 -11.61 -7.96
CA VAL A 119 -18.15 -10.53 -7.22
C VAL A 119 -18.11 -9.23 -8.03
N LEU A 120 -17.84 -9.29 -9.34
CA LEU A 120 -17.83 -8.12 -10.23
C LEU A 120 -19.22 -7.50 -10.48
N LYS A 121 -20.31 -8.24 -10.24
CA LYS A 121 -21.66 -7.66 -10.27
C LYS A 121 -21.97 -6.92 -8.97
N ASP A 122 -21.50 -7.48 -7.85
CA ASP A 122 -21.75 -6.95 -6.52
C ASP A 122 -20.86 -5.74 -6.18
N ASP A 123 -19.65 -5.67 -6.76
CA ASP A 123 -18.72 -4.55 -6.61
C ASP A 123 -18.42 -3.84 -7.96
N PRO A 124 -19.15 -2.75 -8.27
CA PRO A 124 -18.92 -1.95 -9.47
C PRO A 124 -17.54 -1.25 -9.50
N GLN A 125 -16.95 -0.93 -8.34
CA GLN A 125 -15.64 -0.25 -8.27
C GLN A 125 -14.51 -1.22 -8.62
N LEU A 126 -14.60 -2.46 -8.13
CA LEU A 126 -13.67 -3.52 -8.50
C LEU A 126 -13.72 -3.76 -10.01
N LYS A 127 -14.92 -3.79 -10.59
CA LYS A 127 -15.13 -3.95 -12.02
C LYS A 127 -14.52 -2.83 -12.86
N GLU A 128 -14.57 -1.59 -12.38
CA GLU A 128 -13.94 -0.46 -13.05
C GLU A 128 -12.41 -0.56 -13.06
N ASN A 129 -11.83 -1.04 -11.96
CA ASN A 129 -10.38 -1.14 -11.79
C ASN A 129 -9.79 -2.46 -12.33
N TRP A 130 -10.65 -3.41 -12.69
CA TRP A 130 -10.28 -4.75 -13.14
C TRP A 130 -9.34 -4.72 -14.35
N ASP A 131 -8.21 -5.39 -14.22
CA ASP A 131 -7.25 -5.57 -15.29
C ASP A 131 -7.57 -6.78 -16.15
N LYS A 132 -7.36 -6.68 -17.47
CA LYS A 132 -7.62 -7.80 -18.38
C LYS A 132 -6.63 -8.94 -18.22
N GLU A 133 -5.40 -8.64 -17.82
CA GLU A 133 -4.32 -9.62 -17.66
C GLU A 133 -4.19 -10.05 -16.20
N PHE A 134 -4.27 -9.10 -15.27
CA PHE A 134 -3.98 -9.36 -13.86
C PHE A 134 -5.20 -9.41 -12.95
N GLY A 135 -6.38 -9.04 -13.44
CA GLY A 135 -7.61 -8.94 -12.65
C GLY A 135 -7.54 -7.83 -11.61
N ASP A 136 -7.81 -8.16 -10.34
CA ASP A 136 -7.72 -7.22 -9.21
C ASP A 136 -6.33 -7.10 -8.60
N ARG A 137 -5.35 -7.85 -9.09
CA ARG A 137 -3.97 -7.84 -8.57
C ARG A 137 -3.32 -6.49 -8.79
N ILE A 138 -2.76 -5.95 -7.71
CA ILE A 138 -2.05 -4.68 -7.74
C ILE A 138 -1.01 -4.63 -6.61
N ASN A 139 0.15 -4.05 -6.88
CA ASN A 139 1.09 -3.66 -5.85
C ASN A 139 0.77 -2.24 -5.43
N GLN A 140 0.57 -2.01 -4.14
CA GLN A 140 0.34 -0.70 -3.54
C GLN A 140 1.16 -0.60 -2.27
N ILE A 141 2.25 0.16 -2.29
CA ILE A 141 3.15 0.33 -1.16
C ILE A 141 3.32 1.82 -0.85
N VAL A 142 3.08 2.17 0.41
CA VAL A 142 3.34 3.51 0.92
C VAL A 142 4.67 3.51 1.67
N PHE A 143 5.59 4.37 1.26
CA PHE A 143 6.85 4.63 1.95
C PHE A 143 6.76 5.98 2.66
N ILE A 144 7.17 6.02 3.92
CA ILE A 144 7.18 7.24 4.74
C ILE A 144 8.58 7.45 5.27
N GLY A 145 9.12 8.64 5.07
CA GLY A 145 10.54 8.90 5.31
C GLY A 145 10.94 10.35 5.14
N LYS A 146 12.21 10.66 5.36
CA LYS A 146 12.80 11.98 5.14
C LYS A 146 13.67 11.93 3.90
N ASN A 147 13.68 13.02 3.13
CA ASN A 147 14.51 13.15 1.92
C ASN A 147 14.38 11.96 0.95
N ILE A 148 13.16 11.42 0.80
CA ILE A 148 12.90 10.36 -0.18
C ILE A 148 13.12 10.92 -1.58
N ASP A 149 14.00 10.28 -2.35
CA ASP A 149 14.14 10.49 -3.79
C ASP A 149 13.11 9.61 -4.51
N GLU A 150 11.97 10.20 -4.85
CA GLU A 150 10.86 9.51 -5.51
C GLU A 150 11.27 8.93 -6.87
N SER A 151 12.18 9.58 -7.60
CA SER A 151 12.61 9.11 -8.92
C SER A 151 13.47 7.86 -8.79
N LEU A 152 14.40 7.85 -7.82
CA LEU A 152 15.22 6.68 -7.51
C LEU A 152 14.35 5.52 -7.01
N MET A 153 13.45 5.78 -6.06
CA MET A 153 12.52 4.77 -5.53
C MET A 153 11.68 4.15 -6.62
N LYS A 154 11.12 4.98 -7.52
CA LYS A 154 10.37 4.53 -8.68
C LYS A 154 11.21 3.62 -9.57
N GLN A 155 12.42 4.04 -9.93
CA GLN A 155 13.29 3.25 -10.79
C GLN A 155 13.62 1.88 -10.16
N GLN A 156 14.03 1.86 -8.89
CA GLN A 156 14.40 0.62 -8.19
C GLN A 156 13.21 -0.35 -8.06
N LEU A 157 12.01 0.16 -7.77
CA LEU A 157 10.81 -0.66 -7.71
C LEU A 157 10.37 -1.16 -9.09
N LEU A 158 10.52 -0.34 -10.14
CA LEU A 158 10.27 -0.76 -11.52
C LEU A 158 11.22 -1.87 -11.97
N GLU A 159 12.49 -1.83 -11.54
CA GLU A 159 13.47 -2.91 -11.81
C GLU A 159 13.07 -4.24 -11.15
N CYS A 160 12.31 -4.18 -10.05
CA CYS A 160 11.79 -5.36 -9.34
C CYS A 160 10.61 -6.03 -10.05
N LEU A 161 10.01 -5.39 -11.05
CA LEU A 161 8.89 -5.98 -11.79
C LEU A 161 9.38 -7.04 -12.78
N ASN A 162 8.49 -7.97 -13.12
CA ASN A 162 8.64 -8.91 -14.24
C ASN A 162 7.98 -8.38 -15.51
#